data_AF-A0A925DH20-F1
#
_entry.id   AF-A0A925DH20-F1
#
_cell.length_a   1.000
_cell.length_b   1.000
_cell.length_c   1.000
_cell.angle_alpha   90.00
_cell.angle_beta   90.00
_cell.angle_gamma   90.00
#
_symmetry.space_group_name_H-M   'P 1'
#
loop_
_entity.id
_entity.type
_entity.pdbx_description
1 polymer ?
#
loop_
_entity_poly.entity_id
_entity_poly.type
_entity_poly.pdbx_seq_one_letter_code
_entity_poly.pdbx_strand_id
1 'polypeptide(L)' 'MAARILIIEDNAINMELMVYLLGAFGHVPLGARSGAEGLA' A
#
# COMPACT_ATOMS: atom_id res chain seq x y z
N MET A 1 -7.53 13.36 -7.92
CA MET A 1 -6.61 12.86 -8.96
C MET A 1 -6.04 11.54 -8.45
N ALA A 2 -6.10 10.48 -9.25
CA ALA A 2 -5.58 9.18 -8.86
C ALA A 2 -4.04 9.23 -8.72
N ALA A 3 -3.50 8.53 -7.73
CA ALA A 3 -2.06 8.47 -7.45
C ALA A 3 -1.62 7.02 -7.27
N ARG A 4 -0.35 6.74 -7.56
CA ARG A 4 0.28 5.44 -7.26
C ARG A 4 1.03 5.58 -5.94
N ILE A 5 0.72 4.73 -4.97
CA ILE A 5 1.17 4.89 -3.58
C ILE A 5 1.84 3.59 -3.13
N LEU A 6 3.12 3.67 -2.75
CA LEU A 6 3.83 2.57 -2.10
C LEU A 6 3.55 2.59 -0.59
N ILE A 7 3.09 1.47 -0.05
CA ILE A 7 2.88 1.24 1.37
C ILE A 7 3.96 0.25 1.84
N ILE A 8 4.67 0.63 2.90
CA ILE A 8 5.60 -0.26 3.61
C ILE A 8 4.97 -0.58 4.95
N GLU A 9 4.53 -1.82 5.14
CA GLU A 9 3.80 -2.25 6.34
C GLU A 9 4.03 -3.75 6.54
N ASP A 10 4.52 -4.13 7.72
CA ASP A 10 4.85 -5.51 8.07
C ASP A 10 3.65 -6.27 8.69
N ASN A 11 2.63 -5.53 9.13
CA ASN A 11 1.37 -6.08 9.61
C ASN A 11 0.37 -6.30 8.47
N ALA A 12 0.01 -7.56 8.22
CA ALA A 12 -0.91 -7.94 7.14
C ALA A 12 -2.29 -7.26 7.23
N ILE A 13 -2.85 -7.10 8.44
CA ILE A 13 -4.19 -6.50 8.61
C ILE A 13 -4.15 -5.01 8.28
N ASN A 14 -3.11 -4.30 8.72
CA ASN A 14 -2.93 -2.89 8.39
C ASN A 14 -2.75 -2.69 6.88
N MET A 15 -1.97 -3.57 6.23
CA MET A 15 -1.78 -3.54 4.77
C MET A 15 -3.12 -3.68 4.04
N GLU A 16 -3.93 -4.68 4.40
CA GLU A 16 -5.25 -4.89 3.80
C GLU A 16 -6.18 -3.68 4.00
N LEU A 17 -6.19 -3.09 5.20
CA LEU A 17 -6.95 -1.87 5.48
C LEU A 17 -6.49 -0.70 4.60
N MET A 18 -5.17 -0.47 4.49
CA MET A 18 -4.63 0.61 3.69
C MET A 18 -4.93 0.44 2.20
N VAL A 19 -4.80 -0.79 1.67
CA VAL A 19 -5.15 -1.11 0.28
C VAL A 19 -6.62 -0.84 0.02
N TYR A 20 -7.51 -1.27 0.92
CA TYR A 20 -8.95 -1.03 0.81
C TYR A 20 -9.27 0.47 0.78
N LEU A 21 -8.78 1.25 1.75
CA LEU A 21 -9.06 2.67 1.85
C LEU A 21 -8.54 3.43 0.63
N LEU A 22 -7.26 3.23 0.25
CA LEU A 22 -6.67 3.92 -0.89
C LEU A 22 -7.37 3.55 -2.21
N GLY A 23 -7.74 2.29 -2.39
CA GLY A 23 -8.53 1.85 -3.53
C GLY A 23 -9.91 2.50 -3.59
N ALA A 24 -10.61 2.59 -2.44
CA ALA A 24 -11.91 3.25 -2.33
C ALA A 24 -11.84 4.76 -2.67
N PHE A 25 -10.72 5.42 -2.39
CA PHE A 25 -10.46 6.81 -2.79
C PHE A 25 -9.94 6.97 -4.23
N GLY A 26 -9.83 5.87 -5.00
CA GLY A 26 -9.42 5.89 -6.40
C GLY A 26 -7.91 5.97 -6.62
N HIS A 27 -7.10 5.60 -5.62
CA HIS A 27 -5.65 5.45 -5.75
C HIS A 27 -5.27 4.02 -6.15
N VAL A 28 -4.01 3.86 -6.56
CA VAL A 28 -3.41 2.56 -6.91
C VAL A 28 -2.34 2.24 -5.86
N PRO A 29 -2.69 1.48 -4.80
CA PRO A 29 -1.72 1.06 -3.79
C PRO A 29 -0.79 -0.04 -4.31
N LEU A 30 0.47 -0.02 -3.86
CA LEU A 30 1.48 -1.05 -4.01
C LEU A 30 1.95 -1.43 -2.60
N GLY A 31 1.88 -2.70 -2.24
CA GLY A 31 2.28 -3.18 -0.93
C GLY A 31 3.69 -3.76 -0.94
N ALA A 32 4.45 -3.48 0.11
CA ALA A 32 5.70 -4.15 0.43
C ALA A 32 5.77 -4.38 1.95
N ARG A 33 6.29 -5.54 2.38
CA ARG A 33 6.35 -5.94 3.79
C ARG A 33 7.60 -5.44 4.51
N SER A 34 8.52 -4.82 3.77
CA SER A 34 9.75 -4.26 4.31
C SER A 34 10.27 -3.15 3.41
N GLY A 35 11.18 -2.32 3.94
CA GLY A 35 11.85 -1.30 3.14
C GLY A 35 12.64 -1.87 1.96
N ALA A 36 13.26 -3.04 2.12
CA ALA A 36 14.01 -3.69 1.05
C ALA A 36 13.09 -4.16 -0.09
N GLU A 37 11.93 -4.73 0.24
CA GLU A 37 10.92 -5.12 -0.75
C GLU A 37 10.35 -3.90 -1.49
N GLY A 38 10.20 -2.76 -0.80
CA GLY A 38 9.72 -1.52 -1.43
C GLY A 38 10.72 -0.84 -2.37
N LEU A 39 11.98 -1.27 -2.38
CA LEU A 39 13.03 -0.76 -3.26
C LEU A 39 13.28 -1.65 -4.49
N ALA A 40 12.78 -2.89 -4.50
CA ALA A 40 12.94 -3.87 -5.58
C ALA A 40 11.98 -3.60 -6.75
#